data_AF-A0A818NNP7-F1
#
_entry.id   AF-A0A818NNP7-F1
#
_cell.length_a   1.000
_cell.length_b   1.000
_cell.length_c   1.000
_cell.angle_alpha   90.00
_cell.angle_beta   90.00
_cell.angle_gamma   90.00
#
_symmetry.space_group_name_H-M   'P 1'
#
loop_
_entity.id
_entity.type
_entity.pdbx_description
1 polymer ?
#
loop_
_entity_poly.entity_id
_entity_poly.type
_entity_poly.pdbx_seq_one_letter_code
_entity_poly.pdbx_strand_id
1 'polypeptide(L)'
;DRNIIEKYLLNFDQSSLNIILFIAEQLKSILLTICLIKQHCSIENIATLSRLETEFQISYWTNVEYYHDYDIMDTCSKISAAYLIFYCLNNNITRTVVTNETS
;
A
#
# COMPACT_ATOMS: atom_id res chain seq x y z
N ASP A 1 18.04 -7.21 -10.75
CA ASP A 1 16.77 -6.90 -10.03
C ASP A 1 16.80 -5.61 -9.24
N ARG A 2 17.74 -5.41 -8.29
CA ARG A 2 17.85 -4.15 -7.53
C ARG A 2 17.84 -2.88 -8.40
N ASN A 3 18.66 -2.85 -9.46
CA ASN A 3 18.76 -1.69 -10.36
C ASN A 3 17.44 -1.38 -11.10
N ILE A 4 16.58 -2.39 -11.31
CA ILE A 4 15.27 -2.22 -11.96
C ILE A 4 14.31 -1.53 -10.99
N ILE A 5 14.30 -1.96 -9.73
CA ILE A 5 13.50 -1.35 -8.66
C ILE A 5 13.97 0.08 -8.42
N GLU A 6 15.28 0.31 -8.35
CA GLU A 6 15.84 1.65 -8.18
C GLU A 6 15.42 2.59 -9.31
N LYS A 7 15.57 2.17 -10.57
CA LYS A 7 15.10 2.94 -11.73
C LYS A 7 13.59 3.19 -11.70
N TYR A 8 12.80 2.24 -11.21
CA TYR A 8 11.35 2.42 -11.05
C TYR A 8 11.02 3.47 -9.98
N LEU A 9 11.68 3.43 -8.83
CA LEU A 9 11.46 4.36 -7.73
C LEU A 9 11.89 5.79 -8.07
N LEU A 10 12.97 5.96 -8.86
CA LEU A 10 13.45 7.28 -9.30
C LEU A 10 12.45 8.08 -10.15
N ASN A 11 11.38 7.46 -10.65
CA ASN A 11 10.34 8.16 -11.41
C ASN A 11 9.36 8.94 -10.52
N PHE A 12 9.36 8.70 -9.22
CA PHE A 12 8.42 9.31 -8.28
C PHE A 12 9.01 10.54 -7.60
N ASP A 13 8.15 11.49 -7.22
CA ASP A 13 8.54 12.63 -6.41
C ASP A 13 8.84 12.21 -4.96
N GLN A 14 9.49 13.11 -4.20
CA GLN A 14 9.85 12.83 -2.81
C GLN A 14 8.63 12.48 -1.94
N SER A 15 7.48 13.12 -2.18
CA SER A 15 6.25 12.89 -1.39
C SER A 15 5.72 11.49 -1.67
N SER A 16 5.64 11.10 -2.94
CA SER A 16 5.26 9.74 -3.32
C SER A 16 6.23 8.70 -2.78
N LEU A 17 7.55 8.95 -2.83
CA LEU A 17 8.55 8.05 -2.26
C LEU A 17 8.38 7.84 -0.76
N ASN A 18 8.07 8.88 0.00
CA ASN A 18 7.78 8.76 1.44
C ASN A 18 6.54 7.88 1.70
N ILE A 19 5.50 8.00 0.85
CA ILE A 19 4.30 7.17 0.97
C ILE A 19 4.60 5.72 0.58
N ILE A 20 5.38 5.50 -0.48
CA ILE A 20 5.84 4.17 -0.90
C ILE A 20 6.63 3.52 0.25
N LEU A 21 7.51 4.27 0.91
CA LEU A 21 8.27 3.79 2.07
C LEU A 21 7.33 3.39 3.21
N PHE A 22 6.37 4.25 3.57
CA PHE A 22 5.38 3.95 4.59
C PHE A 22 4.61 2.66 4.31
N ILE A 23 4.13 2.47 3.06
CA ILE A 23 3.42 1.24 2.66
C ILE A 23 4.36 0.02 2.76
N ALA A 24 5.62 0.17 2.33
CA ALA A 24 6.61 -0.90 2.41
C ALA A 24 6.93 -1.29 3.87
N GLU A 25 6.91 -0.36 4.81
CA GLU A 25 7.06 -0.64 6.24
C GLU A 25 5.84 -1.38 6.80
N GLN A 26 4.62 -1.00 6.42
CA GLN A 26 3.40 -1.72 6.85
C GLN A 26 3.35 -3.15 6.30
N LEU A 27 3.69 -3.33 5.02
CA LEU A 27 3.70 -4.65 4.36
C LEU A 27 4.97 -5.46 4.64
N LYS A 28 6.01 -4.83 5.21
CA LYS A 28 7.36 -5.39 5.35
C LYS A 28 7.94 -5.92 4.03
N SER A 29 7.49 -5.39 2.89
CA SER A 29 7.83 -5.90 1.56
C SER A 29 7.66 -4.86 0.47
N ILE A 30 8.78 -4.48 -0.17
CA ILE A 30 8.77 -3.54 -1.29
C ILE A 30 8.10 -4.13 -2.55
N LEU A 31 8.16 -5.44 -2.73
CA LEU A 31 7.58 -6.11 -3.91
C LEU A 31 6.04 -6.05 -3.84
N LEU A 32 5.47 -6.30 -2.66
CA LEU A 32 4.03 -6.17 -2.43
C LEU A 32 3.58 -4.70 -2.58
N THR A 33 4.39 -3.74 -2.14
CA THR A 33 4.12 -2.31 -2.38
C THR A 33 4.08 -1.98 -3.87
N ILE A 34 5.02 -2.48 -4.68
CA ILE A 34 5.01 -2.27 -6.13
C ILE A 34 3.79 -2.96 -6.77
N CYS A 35 3.41 -4.14 -6.28
CA CYS A 35 2.20 -4.85 -6.71
C CYS A 35 0.93 -4.02 -6.47
N LEU A 36 0.83 -3.38 -5.29
CA LEU A 36 -0.25 -2.47 -4.92
C LEU A 36 -0.32 -1.26 -5.84
N ILE A 37 0.82 -0.58 -6.06
CA ILE A 37 0.91 0.62 -6.90
C ILE A 37 0.51 0.33 -8.34
N LYS A 38 0.88 -0.85 -8.84
CA LYS A 38 0.49 -1.32 -10.18
C LYS A 38 -0.94 -1.87 -10.25
N GLN A 39 -1.69 -1.85 -9.15
CA GLN A 39 -3.07 -2.36 -9.06
C GLN A 39 -3.23 -3.82 -9.50
N HIS A 40 -2.23 -4.66 -9.25
CA HIS A 40 -2.29 -6.08 -9.63
C HIS A 40 -3.17 -6.93 -8.70
N CYS A 41 -3.41 -6.48 -7.46
CA CYS A 41 -4.18 -7.18 -6.43
C CYS A 41 -4.99 -6.18 -5.59
N SER A 42 -6.06 -6.66 -4.96
CA SER A 42 -6.82 -5.86 -3.98
C SER A 42 -5.99 -5.63 -2.71
N ILE A 43 -6.37 -4.61 -1.94
CA ILE A 43 -5.66 -4.22 -0.70
C ILE A 43 -5.73 -5.36 0.33
N GLU A 44 -6.88 -6.01 0.44
CA GLU A 44 -7.12 -7.12 1.38
C GLU A 44 -6.24 -8.33 1.02
N ASN A 45 -6.13 -8.64 -0.27
CA ASN A 45 -5.26 -9.72 -0.74
C ASN A 45 -3.79 -9.40 -0.45
N ILE A 46 -3.38 -8.14 -0.64
CA ILE A 46 -2.00 -7.72 -0.36
C ILE A 46 -1.69 -7.75 1.15
N ALA A 47 -2.63 -7.33 2.00
CA ALA A 47 -2.49 -7.42 3.45
C ALA A 47 -2.44 -8.89 3.94
N THR A 48 -3.21 -9.77 3.30
CA THR A 48 -3.14 -11.22 3.57
C THR A 48 -1.78 -11.79 3.14
N LEU A 49 -1.27 -11.39 1.96
CA LEU A 49 0.02 -11.83 1.44
C LEU A 49 1.21 -11.36 2.29
N SER A 50 1.13 -10.19 2.95
CA SER A 50 2.21 -9.75 3.85
C SER A 50 2.26 -10.57 5.15
N ARG A 51 1.18 -11.28 5.49
CA ARG A 51 1.00 -12.04 6.74
C ARG A 51 0.90 -13.54 6.50
N LEU A 52 1.42 -14.07 5.39
CA LEU A 52 1.33 -15.50 5.03
C LEU A 52 1.78 -16.44 6.14
N GLU A 53 2.86 -16.11 6.86
CA GLU A 53 3.30 -16.90 8.01
C GLU A 53 2.24 -16.92 9.12
N THR A 54 1.66 -15.76 9.45
CA THR A 54 0.59 -15.65 10.45
C THR A 54 -0.66 -16.42 10.01
N GLU A 55 -1.07 -16.29 8.75
CA GLU A 55 -2.22 -17.03 8.20
C GLU A 55 -1.98 -18.55 8.23
N PHE A 56 -0.75 -18.98 7.92
CA PHE A 56 -0.34 -20.37 8.11
C PHE A 56 -0.46 -20.77 9.58
N GLN A 57 0.09 -20.00 10.52
CA GLN A 57 0.00 -20.29 11.94
C GLN A 57 -1.44 -20.36 12.47
N ILE A 58 -2.32 -19.44 12.05
CA ILE A 58 -3.75 -19.45 12.39
C ILE A 58 -4.41 -20.76 11.93
N SER A 59 -4.04 -21.27 10.75
CA SER A 59 -4.61 -22.53 10.24
C SER A 59 -4.21 -23.77 11.06
N TYR A 60 -3.03 -23.77 11.69
CA TYR A 60 -2.57 -24.88 12.54
C TYR A 60 -2.91 -24.70 14.02
N TRP A 61 -2.97 -23.46 14.51
CA TRP A 61 -3.07 -23.15 15.94
C TRP A 61 -4.34 -22.37 16.33
N THR A 62 -5.31 -22.26 15.41
CA THR A 62 -6.58 -21.55 15.59
C THR A 62 -6.42 -20.03 15.65
N ASN A 63 -7.47 -19.33 15.22
CA ASN A 63 -7.52 -17.88 15.29
C ASN A 63 -7.73 -17.41 16.74
N VAL A 64 -6.87 -16.51 17.21
CA VAL A 64 -7.17 -15.67 18.37
C VAL A 64 -8.09 -14.53 17.92
N GLU A 65 -9.39 -14.69 18.17
CA GLU A 65 -10.41 -13.68 17.88
C GLU A 65 -9.98 -12.29 18.40
N TYR A 66 -10.36 -11.24 17.68
CA TYR A 66 -9.96 -9.85 17.90
C TYR A 66 -8.50 -9.51 17.59
N TYR A 67 -7.51 -10.32 17.99
CA TYR A 67 -6.12 -9.95 17.76
C TYR A 67 -5.77 -9.99 16.26
N HIS A 68 -5.98 -11.13 15.61
CA HIS A 68 -5.63 -11.27 14.20
C HIS A 68 -6.58 -10.47 13.29
N ASP A 69 -7.84 -10.34 13.69
CA ASP A 69 -8.86 -9.57 12.96
C ASP A 69 -8.58 -8.07 13.02
N TYR A 70 -8.15 -7.56 14.18
CA TYR A 70 -7.74 -6.18 14.33
C TYR A 70 -6.47 -5.87 13.55
N ASP A 71 -5.48 -6.76 13.61
CA ASP A 71 -4.19 -6.58 12.94
C ASP A 71 -4.32 -6.49 11.41
N ILE A 72 -5.17 -7.34 10.80
CA ILE A 72 -5.44 -7.25 9.36
C ILE A 72 -6.22 -5.98 9.02
N MET A 73 -7.22 -5.61 9.84
CA MET A 73 -8.05 -4.43 9.57
C MET A 73 -7.29 -3.12 9.75
N ASP A 74 -6.40 -3.04 10.73
CA ASP A 74 -5.49 -1.91 10.96
C ASP A 74 -4.49 -1.77 9.80
N THR A 75 -3.90 -2.89 9.35
CA THR A 75 -3.00 -2.91 8.19
C THR A 75 -3.74 -2.44 6.92
N CYS A 76 -4.93 -2.96 6.66
CA CYS A 76 -5.78 -2.55 5.53
C CYS A 76 -6.13 -1.05 5.61
N SER A 77 -6.50 -0.55 6.79
CA SER A 77 -6.88 0.85 6.98
C SER A 77 -5.72 1.80 6.66
N LYS A 78 -4.53 1.53 7.22
CA LYS A 78 -3.31 2.32 7.00
C LYS A 78 -2.89 2.32 5.54
N ILE A 79 -2.88 1.15 4.91
CA ILE A 79 -2.48 1.01 3.50
C ILE A 79 -3.48 1.67 2.57
N SER A 80 -4.79 1.52 2.83
CA SER A 80 -5.84 2.16 2.02
C SER A 80 -5.72 3.68 2.04
N ALA A 81 -5.53 4.27 3.22
CA ALA A 81 -5.35 5.71 3.37
C ALA A 81 -4.08 6.20 2.65
N ALA A 82 -2.95 5.51 2.85
CA ALA A 82 -1.69 5.84 2.19
C ALA A 82 -1.79 5.72 0.67
N TYR A 83 -2.40 4.63 0.17
CA TYR A 83 -2.60 4.40 -1.25
C TYR A 83 -3.52 5.45 -1.88
N LEU A 84 -4.59 5.86 -1.20
CA LEU A 84 -5.47 6.92 -1.67
C LEU A 84 -4.73 8.25 -1.83
N ILE A 85 -3.91 8.63 -0.85
CA ILE A 85 -3.09 9.86 -0.92
C ILE A 85 -2.10 9.75 -2.09
N PHE A 86 -1.40 8.61 -2.22
CA PHE A 86 -0.50 8.36 -3.34
C PHE A 86 -1.22 8.48 -4.69
N TYR A 87 -2.40 7.89 -4.82
CA TYR A 87 -3.20 7.94 -6.03
C TYR A 87 -3.62 9.37 -6.38
N CYS A 88 -4.08 10.15 -5.40
CA CYS A 88 -4.45 11.55 -5.59
C CYS A 88 -3.28 12.42 -6.04
N LEU A 89 -2.08 12.21 -5.48
CA LEU A 89 -0.87 12.95 -5.86
C LEU A 89 -0.43 12.65 -7.30
N ASN A 90 -0.54 11.39 -7.72
CA ASN A 90 -0.04 10.95 -9.03
C ASN A 90 -1.06 11.12 -10.17
N ASN A 91 -2.37 11.14 -9.89
CA ASN A 91 -3.42 11.15 -10.92
C ASN A 91 -4.15 12.50 -11.13
N ASN A 92 -3.56 13.64 -10.75
CA ASN A 92 -4.05 15.00 -11.09
C ASN A 92 -5.53 15.30 -10.73
N ILE A 93 -6.17 14.59 -9.79
CA ILE A 93 -7.58 14.84 -9.42
C ILE A 93 -7.76 16.27 -8.85
N THR A 94 -6.71 16.84 -8.28
CA THR A 94 -6.70 18.21 -7.70
C THR A 94 -6.49 19.31 -8.73
N ARG A 95 -6.06 19.01 -9.96
CA ARG A 95 -5.70 20.05 -10.94
C ARG A 95 -6.91 20.70 -11.63
N THR A 96 -8.08 20.04 -11.60
CA THR A 96 -9.28 20.49 -12.31
C THR A 96 -10.18 21.42 -11.48
N VAL A 97 -10.13 21.36 -10.15
CA VAL A 97 -10.98 22.20 -9.30
C VAL A 97 -10.49 23.65 -9.30
N VAL A 98 -9.17 23.86 -9.24
CA VAL A 98 -8.58 25.21 -9.19
C VAL A 98 -8.72 25.96 -10.52
N THR A 99 -8.72 25.26 -11.66
CA THR A 99 -8.82 25.91 -12.97
C THR A 99 -10.22 26.41 -13.30
N ASN A 100 -11.27 25.86 -12.66
CA ASN A 100 -12.65 26.24 -12.92
C ASN A 100 -13.13 27.44 -12.09
N GLU A 101 -12.35 27.88 -11.09
CA GLU A 101 -12.64 29.07 -10.28
C GLU A 101 -11.90 30.32 -10.77
N THR A 102 -10.99 30.18 -11.73
CA THR A 102 -10.14 31.28 -12.25
C THR A 102 -10.41 31.65 -13.71
N SER A 103 -11.56 31.27 -14.27
CA SER A 103 -11.98 31.63 -15.63
C SER A 103 -13.34 32.30 -15.65
#